data_AF-A0A6A9T5R2-F1
#
_entry.id   AF-A0A6A9T5R2-F1
#
_cell.length_a   1.000
_cell.length_b   1.000
_cell.length_c   1.000
_cell.angle_alpha   90.00
_cell.angle_beta   90.00
_cell.angle_gamma   90.00
#
_symmetry.space_group_name_H-M   'P 1'
#
loop_
_entity.id
_entity.type
_entity.pdbx_description
1 polymer ?
#
loop_
_entity_poly.entity_id
_entity_poly.type
_entity_poly.pdbx_seq_one_letter_code
_entity_poly.pdbx_strand_id
1 'polypeptide(L)' 'MITTDRMAAVDANAAALGVPRKQLMESSGNAVARAVESIADPGASVALLCGRGNNGGDGFVAARFLS' A
#
# COMPACT_ATOMS: atom_id res chain seq x y z
N MET A 1 -1.36 18.55 -5.04
CA MET A 1 -1.82 17.51 -4.11
C MET A 1 -3.23 17.09 -4.49
N ILE A 2 -3.51 15.80 -4.63
CA ILE A 2 -4.85 15.26 -4.94
C ILE A 2 -5.62 15.10 -3.62
N THR A 3 -6.90 15.46 -3.58
CA THR A 3 -7.76 15.26 -2.39
C THR A 3 -8.16 13.80 -2.25
N THR A 4 -8.54 13.37 -1.04
CA THR A 4 -8.97 11.99 -0.78
C THR A 4 -10.09 11.52 -1.70
N ASP A 5 -11.13 12.34 -1.88
CA ASP A 5 -12.25 12.02 -2.76
C ASP A 5 -11.82 11.87 -4.23
N ARG A 6 -10.87 12.71 -4.66
CA ARG A 6 -10.30 12.62 -6.01
C ARG A 6 -9.45 11.36 -6.17
N MET A 7 -8.69 10.95 -5.15
CA MET A 7 -7.90 9.71 -5.21
C MET A 7 -8.80 8.48 -5.26
N ALA A 8 -9.89 8.46 -4.47
CA ALA A 8 -10.88 7.39 -4.52
C ALA A 8 -11.50 7.25 -5.92
N ALA A 9 -11.76 8.37 -6.59
CA ALA A 9 -12.23 8.37 -7.99
C ALA A 9 -11.17 7.83 -8.96
N VAL A 10 -9.88 8.16 -8.75
CA VAL A 10 -8.77 7.61 -9.56
C VAL A 10 -8.68 6.09 -9.42
N ASP A 11 -8.75 5.56 -8.19
CA ASP A 11 -8.73 4.11 -7.94
C ASP A 11 -9.93 3.40 -8.58
N ALA A 12 -11.12 4.01 -8.51
CA ALA A 12 -12.32 3.47 -9.14
C ALA A 12 -12.18 3.44 -10.67
N ASN A 13 -11.63 4.50 -11.26
CA ASN A 13 -11.38 4.58 -12.70
C ASN A 13 -10.33 3.55 -13.15
N ALA A 14 -9.25 3.37 -12.39
CA ALA A 14 -8.25 2.35 -12.67
C ALA A 14 -8.88 0.94 -12.69
N ALA A 15 -9.76 0.64 -11.72
CA ALA A 15 -10.52 -0.60 -11.71
C ALA A 15 -11.44 -0.75 -12.93
N ALA A 16 -12.14 0.32 -13.33
CA ALA A 16 -12.98 0.33 -14.53
C ALA A 16 -12.17 0.13 -15.83
N LEU A 17 -10.90 0.55 -15.85
CA LEU A 17 -9.95 0.35 -16.95
C LEU A 17 -9.23 -1.01 -16.90
N GLY A 18 -9.62 -1.89 -15.98
CA GLY A 18 -9.11 -3.27 -15.91
C GLY A 18 -7.90 -3.46 -14.99
N VAL A 19 -7.54 -2.48 -14.16
CA VAL A 19 -6.53 -2.66 -13.11
C VAL A 19 -7.24 -2.94 -11.77
N PRO A 20 -7.34 -4.20 -11.33
CA PRO A 20 -8.13 -4.54 -10.16
C PRO A 20 -7.59 -3.85 -8.91
N ARG A 21 -8.47 -3.46 -7.99
CA ARG A 21 -8.07 -2.79 -6.72
C ARG A 21 -7.01 -3.58 -5.95
N LYS A 22 -7.05 -4.92 -5.99
CA LYS A 22 -6.02 -5.77 -5.37
C LYS A 22 -4.63 -5.52 -5.96
N GLN A 23 -4.52 -5.26 -7.26
CA GLN A 23 -3.25 -4.95 -7.92
C GLN A 23 -2.75 -3.55 -7.57
N LEU A 24 -3.66 -2.58 -7.41
CA LEU A 24 -3.31 -1.23 -6.91
C LEU A 24 -2.76 -1.32 -5.47
N MET A 25 -3.42 -2.10 -4.62
CA MET A 25 -2.98 -2.39 -3.25
C MET A 25 -1.65 -3.15 -3.22
N GLU A 26 -1.44 -4.11 -4.13
CA GLU A 26 -0.17 -4.82 -4.30
C GLU A 26 0.98 -3.86 -4.58
N SER A 27 0.76 -2.93 -5.52
CA SER A 27 1.73 -1.89 -5.86
C SER A 27 2.00 -0.94 -4.70
N SER A 28 0.96 -0.54 -3.98
CA SER A 28 1.06 0.40 -2.86
C SER A 28 1.81 -0.21 -1.68
N GLY A 29 1.47 -1.45 -1.29
CA GLY A 29 2.17 -2.15 -0.21
C GLY A 29 3.64 -2.45 -0.55
N ASN A 30 3.96 -2.84 -1.80
CA ASN A 30 5.35 -3.01 -2.23
C ASN A 30 6.14 -1.70 -2.16
N ALA A 31 5.53 -0.58 -2.56
CA ALA A 31 6.18 0.73 -2.46
C ALA A 31 6.47 1.12 -0.99
N VAL A 32 5.54 0.82 -0.07
CA VAL A 32 5.76 1.02 1.38
C VAL A 32 6.89 0.12 1.88
N ALA A 33 6.91 -1.16 1.53
CA ALA A 33 7.96 -2.08 1.93
C ALA A 33 9.35 -1.60 1.49
N ARG A 34 9.49 -1.21 0.21
CA ARG A 34 10.73 -0.64 -0.32
C ARG A 34 11.17 0.63 0.39
N ALA A 35 10.22 1.51 0.73
CA ALA A 35 10.51 2.71 1.49
C ALA A 35 11.04 2.36 2.89
N VAL A 36 10.43 1.39 3.57
CA VAL A 36 10.89 0.88 4.87
C VAL A 36 12.28 0.26 4.76
N GLU A 37 12.53 -0.61 3.79
CA GLU A 37 13.86 -1.23 3.57
C GLU A 37 14.96 -0.20 3.31
N SER A 38 14.62 0.95 2.71
CA SER A 38 15.58 2.01 2.42
C SER A 38 16.04 2.82 3.63
N ILE A 39 15.32 2.71 4.76
CA ILE A 39 15.59 3.49 5.98
C ILE A 39 15.84 2.62 7.21
N ALA A 40 15.44 1.35 7.19
CA ALA A 40 15.61 0.43 8.30
C ALA A 40 16.97 -0.27 8.25
N ASP A 41 17.58 -0.47 9.41
CA ASP A 41 18.80 -1.29 9.52
C ASP A 41 18.50 -2.75 9.17
N PRO A 42 19.47 -3.49 8.59
CA PRO A 42 19.32 -4.92 8.35
C PRO A 42 18.95 -5.69 9.63
N GLY A 43 17.85 -6.45 9.58
CA GLY A 43 17.35 -7.23 10.72
C GLY A 43 16.54 -6.43 11.75
N ALA A 44 16.24 -5.15 11.49
CA ALA A 44 15.36 -4.37 12.35
C ALA A 44 13.94 -4.96 12.41
N SER A 45 13.30 -4.84 13.58
CA SER A 45 11.88 -5.19 13.74
C SER A 45 11.00 -4.03 13.30
N VAL A 46 10.04 -4.29 12.40
CA VAL A 46 9.10 -3.29 11.88
C VAL A 46 7.71 -3.56 12.42
N ALA A 47 7.12 -2.57 13.11
CA ALA A 47 5.73 -2.63 13.55
C ALA A 47 4.80 -1.94 12.54
N LEU A 48 3.77 -2.64 12.06
CA LEU A 48 2.75 -2.08 11.16
C LEU A 48 1.44 -1.84 11.91
N LEU A 49 0.94 -0.60 11.89
CA LEU A 49 -0.35 -0.22 12.50
C LEU A 49 -1.42 -0.12 11.41
N CYS A 50 -2.12 -1.21 11.16
CA CYS A 50 -3.11 -1.32 10.08
C CYS A 50 -4.52 -0.94 10.55
N GLY A 51 -5.14 0.03 9.86
CA GLY A 51 -6.56 0.36 10.04
C GLY A 51 -7.51 -0.65 9.37
N ARG A 52 -8.82 -0.40 9.46
CA ARG A 52 -9.86 -1.26 8.86
C ARG A 52 -10.14 -0.98 7.37
N GLY A 53 -9.50 0.02 6.78
CA GLY A 53 -9.72 0.46 5.39
C GLY A 53 -8.67 -0.07 4.41
N ASN A 54 -8.67 0.46 3.19
CA ASN A 54 -7.72 0.08 2.14
C ASN A 54 -6.26 0.24 2.59
N ASN A 55 -5.93 1.31 3.31
CA ASN A 55 -4.58 1.54 3.85
C ASN A 55 -4.13 0.42 4.81
N GLY A 56 -5.07 -0.21 5.52
CA GLY A 56 -4.75 -1.39 6.33
C GLY A 56 -4.36 -2.58 5.47
N GLY A 57 -5.08 -2.79 4.36
CA GLY A 57 -4.72 -3.79 3.34
C GLY A 57 -3.35 -3.54 2.72
N ASP A 58 -3.02 -2.28 2.40
CA ASP A 58 -1.68 -1.90 1.92
C ASP A 58 -0.61 -2.27 2.96
N GLY A 59 -0.89 -2.04 4.25
CA GLY A 59 -0.03 -2.45 5.35
C GLY A 59 0.16 -3.96 5.43
N PHE A 60 -0.91 -4.78 5.28
CA PHE A 60 -0.75 -6.24 5.23
C PHE A 60 0.03 -6.72 4.00
N VAL A 61 -0.11 -6.05 2.86
CA VAL A 61 0.74 -6.32 1.69
C VAL A 61 2.19 -5.96 1.98
N ALA A 62 2.46 -4.79 2.56
CA ALA A 62 3.80 -4.37 2.94
C ALA A 62 4.44 -5.36 3.92
N ALA A 63 3.69 -5.84 4.90
CA ALA A 63 4.14 -6.87 5.85
C ALA A 63 4.62 -8.14 5.13
N ARG A 64 3.91 -8.58 4.09
CA ARG A 64 4.30 -9.75 3.29
C ARG A 64 5.59 -9.52 2.48
N PHE A 65 5.84 -8.29 2.02
CA PHE A 65 7.08 -7.96 1.32
C PHE A 65 8.27 -7.79 2.27
N LEU A 66 8.04 -7.38 3.51
CA LEU A 66 9.06 -7.22 4.56
C LEU A 66 9.38 -8.53 5.31
N SER A 67 8.68 -9.62 4.99
CA SER A 67 8.85 -10.93 5.63
C SER A 67 10.06 -11.69 5.11
#